data_AF-A0A377ZF16-F1
#
_entry.id   AF-A0A377ZF16-F1
#
_cell.length_a   1.000
_cell.length_b   1.000
_cell.length_c   1.000
_cell.angle_alpha   90.00
_cell.angle_beta   90.00
_cell.angle_gamma   90.00
#
_symmetry.space_group_name_H-M   'P 1'
#
loop_
_entity.id
_entity.type
_entity.pdbx_description
1 polymer ?
#
loop_
_entity_poly.entity_id
_entity_poly.type
_entity_poly.pdbx_seq_one_letter_code
_entity_poly.pdbx_strand_id
1 'polypeptide(L)'
;MLPQKWSVTAAGSKNNYDHYERGEYLHIRDYQAAIAIVEKLYPEYSTAIKTFNDASDGYYTNMFVMRKDIFVDYSEWLFSILDNLGGCHLDEQLIMLRKKRVYWGI
;
A
#
# COMPACT_ATOMS: atom_id res chain seq x y z
N MET A 1 -3.15 -15.60 -6.29
CA MET A 1 -4.13 -15.93 -5.24
C MET A 1 -4.06 -14.88 -4.17
N LEU A 2 -5.22 -14.34 -3.80
CA LEU A 2 -5.42 -13.34 -2.75
C LEU A 2 -6.56 -13.83 -1.85
N PRO A 3 -6.63 -13.40 -0.57
CA PRO A 3 -7.78 -13.67 0.27
C PRO A 3 -9.02 -12.94 -0.25
N GLN A 4 -10.17 -13.15 0.40
CA GLN A 4 -11.37 -12.38 0.08
C GLN A 4 -11.16 -10.89 0.38
N LYS A 5 -11.80 -10.04 -0.41
CA LYS A 5 -11.88 -8.62 -0.12
C LYS A 5 -12.64 -8.39 1.18
N TRP A 6 -12.27 -7.33 1.88
CA TRP A 6 -13.00 -6.86 3.05
C TRP A 6 -13.62 -5.48 2.75
N SER A 7 -14.83 -5.27 3.29
CA SER A 7 -15.61 -4.06 3.06
C SER A 7 -15.40 -3.07 4.19
N VAL A 8 -14.92 -1.86 3.88
CA VAL A 8 -14.66 -0.83 4.90
C VAL A 8 -15.93 -0.26 5.51
N THR A 9 -17.06 -0.41 4.82
CA THR A 9 -18.38 -0.01 5.34
C THR A 9 -18.76 -0.80 6.58
N ALA A 10 -18.23 -2.02 6.77
CA ALA A 10 -18.43 -2.80 7.99
C ALA A 10 -17.78 -2.14 9.23
N ALA A 11 -16.74 -1.31 9.03
CA ALA A 11 -16.13 -0.48 10.06
C ALA A 11 -16.66 0.97 10.09
N GLY A 12 -17.74 1.24 9.37
CA GLY A 12 -18.37 2.57 9.34
C GLY A 12 -17.65 3.60 8.46
N SER A 13 -16.70 3.18 7.63
CA SER A 13 -16.02 4.05 6.66
C SER A 13 -16.79 4.12 5.35
N LYS A 14 -16.74 5.26 4.66
CA LYS A 14 -17.40 5.47 3.37
C LYS A 14 -16.70 4.77 2.22
N ASN A 15 -15.37 4.88 2.17
CA ASN A 15 -14.50 4.35 1.14
C ASN A 15 -13.09 4.11 1.69
N ASN A 16 -12.19 3.54 0.89
CA ASN A 16 -10.86 3.15 1.35
C ASN A 16 -10.01 4.34 1.80
N TYR A 17 -10.19 5.52 1.17
CA TYR A 17 -9.51 6.75 1.60
C TYR A 17 -9.96 7.20 3.00
N ASP A 18 -11.28 7.30 3.21
CA ASP A 18 -11.88 7.64 4.50
C ASP A 18 -11.53 6.59 5.57
N HIS A 19 -11.40 5.32 5.17
CA HIS A 19 -10.97 4.26 6.08
C HIS A 19 -9.55 4.49 6.60
N TYR A 20 -8.62 4.90 5.74
CA TYR A 20 -7.26 5.24 6.17
C TYR A 20 -7.24 6.49 7.05
N GLU A 21 -8.00 7.53 6.68
CA GLU A 21 -8.08 8.80 7.43
C GLU A 21 -8.63 8.62 8.86
N ARG A 22 -9.56 7.69 9.04
CA ARG A 22 -10.20 7.40 10.33
C ARG A 22 -9.42 6.44 11.23
N GLY A 23 -8.31 5.87 10.76
CA GLY A 23 -7.52 4.93 11.54
C GLY A 23 -6.86 5.61 12.74
N GLU A 24 -7.07 5.07 13.94
CA GLU A 24 -6.57 5.65 15.21
C GLU A 24 -5.05 5.90 15.20
N TYR A 25 -4.29 5.01 14.54
CA TYR A 25 -2.83 5.06 14.45
C TYR A 25 -2.34 5.43 13.04
N LEU A 26 -3.22 5.92 12.17
CA LEU A 26 -2.90 6.25 10.79
C LEU A 26 -2.88 7.77 10.61
N HIS A 27 -1.84 8.26 9.95
CA HIS A 27 -1.75 9.66 9.58
C HIS A 27 -2.03 9.81 8.09
N ILE A 28 -3.16 10.43 7.75
CA ILE A 28 -3.59 10.61 6.36
C ILE A 28 -2.54 11.31 5.49
N ARG A 29 -1.69 12.15 6.10
CA ARG A 29 -0.58 12.84 5.42
C ARG A 29 0.45 11.87 4.83
N ASP A 30 0.71 10.75 5.50
CA ASP A 30 1.66 9.74 5.01
C ASP A 30 1.10 9.03 3.78
N TYR A 31 -0.21 8.77 3.79
CA TYR A 31 -0.90 8.20 2.65
C TYR A 31 -0.95 9.15 1.45
N GLN A 32 -1.24 10.44 1.69
CA GLN A 32 -1.21 11.48 0.66
C GLN A 32 0.19 11.64 0.06
N ALA A 33 1.24 11.57 0.90
CA ALA A 33 2.62 11.61 0.43
C ALA A 33 2.95 10.40 -0.47
N ALA A 34 2.50 9.20 -0.08
CA ALA A 34 2.65 8.00 -0.91
C ALA A 34 1.93 8.16 -2.27
N ILE A 35 0.67 8.62 -2.27
CA ILE A 35 -0.09 8.88 -3.50
C ILE A 35 0.65 9.87 -4.41
N ALA A 36 1.12 10.99 -3.87
CA ALA A 36 1.83 12.00 -4.65
C ALA A 36 3.12 11.45 -5.28
N ILE A 37 3.82 10.54 -4.59
CA ILE A 37 4.98 9.84 -5.15
C ILE A 37 4.56 8.90 -6.28
N VAL A 38 3.49 8.13 -6.11
CA VAL A 38 3.00 7.24 -7.18
C VAL A 38 2.60 8.04 -8.41
N GLU A 39 1.82 9.12 -8.25
CA GLU A 39 1.42 9.96 -9.39
C GLU A 39 2.59 10.63 -10.11
N LYS A 40 3.67 10.93 -9.37
CA LYS A 40 4.90 11.49 -9.94
C LYS A 40 5.74 10.46 -10.69
N LEU A 41 5.92 9.26 -10.12
CA LEU A 41 6.78 8.21 -10.69
C LEU A 41 6.06 7.35 -11.74
N TYR A 42 4.76 7.15 -11.57
CA TYR A 42 3.92 6.23 -12.33
C TYR A 42 2.54 6.88 -12.64
N PRO A 43 2.51 7.95 -13.46
CA PRO A 43 1.27 8.70 -13.74
C PRO A 43 0.16 7.84 -14.37
N GLU A 44 0.49 6.72 -15.00
CA GLU A 44 -0.47 5.75 -15.52
C GLU A 44 -1.36 5.12 -14.42
N TYR A 45 -0.96 5.20 -13.15
CA TYR A 45 -1.72 4.68 -12.01
C TYR A 45 -2.74 5.66 -11.43
N SER A 46 -2.80 6.93 -11.86
CA SER A 46 -3.73 7.92 -11.27
C SER A 46 -5.20 7.46 -11.29
N THR A 47 -5.63 6.84 -12.40
CA THR A 47 -6.98 6.27 -12.49
C THR A 47 -7.19 5.13 -11.50
N ALA A 48 -6.20 4.24 -11.36
CA ALA A 48 -6.27 3.11 -10.43
C ALA A 48 -6.30 3.57 -8.96
N ILE A 49 -5.50 4.58 -8.62
CA ILE A 49 -5.50 5.22 -7.29
C ILE A 49 -6.88 5.78 -6.97
N LYS A 50 -7.47 6.54 -7.90
CA LYS A 50 -8.81 7.10 -7.74
C LYS A 50 -9.85 5.99 -7.56
N THR A 51 -9.83 4.96 -8.42
CA THR A 51 -10.75 3.82 -8.32
C THR A 51 -10.64 3.11 -6.98
N PHE A 52 -9.42 2.91 -6.47
CA PHE A 52 -9.22 2.30 -5.15
C PHE A 52 -9.72 3.20 -4.02
N ASN A 53 -9.41 4.50 -4.05
CA ASN A 53 -9.82 5.45 -3.02
C ASN A 53 -11.33 5.64 -2.93
N ASP A 54 -12.02 5.58 -4.06
CA ASP A 54 -13.48 5.72 -4.14
C ASP A 54 -14.21 4.39 -3.82
N ALA A 55 -13.54 3.25 -3.89
CA ALA A 55 -14.11 1.95 -3.59
C ALA A 55 -14.36 1.75 -2.09
N SER A 56 -15.36 0.92 -1.78
CA SER A 56 -15.73 0.53 -0.41
C SER A 56 -15.19 -0.85 0.00
N ASP A 57 -14.43 -1.52 -0.87
CA ASP A 57 -13.80 -2.80 -0.62
C ASP A 57 -12.34 -2.83 -1.09
N GLY A 58 -11.56 -3.76 -0.53
CA GLY A 58 -10.15 -3.89 -0.86
C GLY A 58 -9.49 -5.12 -0.24
N TYR A 59 -8.25 -5.37 -0.65
CA TYR A 59 -7.39 -6.40 -0.05
C TYR A 59 -6.50 -5.75 1.02
N TYR A 60 -6.91 -5.90 2.28
CA TYR A 60 -6.20 -5.37 3.44
C TYR A 60 -5.20 -6.40 4.00
N THR A 61 -4.26 -6.85 3.17
CA THR A 61 -3.30 -7.88 3.57
C THR A 61 -1.98 -7.79 2.83
N ASN A 62 -0.93 -8.35 3.45
CA ASN A 62 0.35 -8.61 2.80
C ASN A 62 0.47 -10.07 2.32
N MET A 63 -0.57 -10.89 2.48
CA MET A 63 -0.56 -12.29 2.07
C MET A 63 -1.04 -12.45 0.62
N PHE A 64 -0.15 -12.90 -0.24
CA PHE A 64 -0.45 -13.20 -1.65
C PHE A 64 0.44 -14.33 -2.17
N VAL A 65 -0.07 -15.05 -3.17
CA VAL A 65 0.72 -15.96 -4.01
C VAL A 65 0.61 -15.47 -5.44
N MET A 66 1.72 -15.07 -6.04
CA MET A 66 1.77 -14.53 -7.40
C MET A 66 2.87 -15.19 -8.21
N ARG A 67 2.79 -15.08 -9.54
CA ARG A 67 3.86 -15.58 -10.41
C ARG A 67 5.14 -14.76 -10.21
N LYS A 68 6.29 -15.37 -10.50
CA LYS A 68 7.61 -14.77 -10.26
C LYS A 68 7.81 -13.46 -11.02
N ASP A 69 7.40 -13.40 -12.27
CA ASP A 69 7.43 -12.18 -13.11
C ASP A 69 6.70 -11.02 -12.43
N ILE A 70 5.44 -11.26 -12.06
CA ILE A 70 4.60 -10.25 -11.38
C ILE A 70 5.22 -9.82 -10.04
N PHE A 71 5.80 -10.77 -9.29
CA PHE A 71 6.41 -10.46 -7.99
C PHE A 71 7.61 -9.54 -8.09
N VAL A 72 8.45 -9.75 -9.11
CA VAL A 72 9.63 -8.91 -9.35
C VAL A 72 9.18 -7.51 -9.73
N ASP A 73 8.31 -7.38 -10.74
CA ASP A 73 7.79 -6.08 -11.20
C ASP A 73 7.08 -5.33 -10.06
N TYR A 74 6.25 -6.02 -9.28
CA TYR A 74 5.58 -5.45 -8.11
C TYR A 74 6.57 -5.00 -7.04
N SER A 75 7.61 -5.78 -6.78
CA SER A 75 8.62 -5.43 -5.77
C SER A 75 9.43 -4.21 -6.19
N GLU A 76 9.84 -4.13 -7.46
CA GLU A 76 10.54 -2.96 -8.01
C GLU A 76 9.68 -1.70 -7.91
N TRP A 77 8.40 -1.80 -8.30
CA TRP A 77 7.44 -0.71 -8.18
C TRP A 77 7.20 -0.29 -6.71
N LEU A 78 6.99 -1.25 -5.81
CA LEU A 78 6.71 -0.97 -4.40
C LEU A 78 7.90 -0.29 -3.73
N PHE A 79 9.11 -0.81 -3.92
CA PHE A 79 10.29 -0.27 -3.24
C PHE A 79 10.74 1.07 -3.83
N SER A 80 10.54 1.35 -5.11
CA SER A 80 10.83 2.67 -5.66
C SER A 80 9.98 3.76 -4.96
N ILE A 81 8.71 3.48 -4.68
CA ILE A 81 7.81 4.38 -3.95
C ILE A 81 8.27 4.53 -2.50
N LEU A 82 8.56 3.41 -1.81
CA LEU A 82 8.97 3.43 -0.42
C LEU A 82 10.32 4.12 -0.21
N ASP A 83 11.24 4.02 -1.15
CA ASP A 83 12.55 4.69 -1.09
C ASP A 83 12.40 6.21 -1.20
N ASN A 84 11.49 6.68 -2.05
CA ASN A 84 11.15 8.11 -2.15
C ASN A 84 10.41 8.60 -0.90
N LEU A 85 9.59 7.75 -0.28
CA LEU A 85 8.85 8.07 0.93
C LEU A 85 9.76 8.11 2.16
N GLY A 86 10.72 7.18 2.26
CA GLY A 86 11.70 7.10 3.35
C GLY A 86 12.70 8.25 3.39
N GLY A 87 12.95 8.93 2.25
CA GLY A 87 13.68 10.20 2.22
C GLY A 87 12.97 11.33 2.97
N CYS A 88 11.66 11.21 3.19
CA CYS A 88 10.81 12.20 3.84
C CYS A 88 10.49 11.90 5.32
N HIS A 89 11.28 11.04 5.98
CA HIS A 89 11.09 10.59 7.36
C HIS A 89 9.99 9.52 7.50
N LEU A 90 10.38 8.26 7.29
CA LEU A 90 9.60 7.12 7.79
C LEU A 90 10.48 6.26 8.70
N ASP A 91 10.02 6.16 9.94
CA ASP A 91 10.61 5.42 11.04
C ASP A 91 10.77 3.92 10.76
N GLU A 92 11.69 3.34 11.55
CA GLU A 92 12.17 1.96 11.78
C GLU A 92 11.45 0.73 11.16
N GLN A 93 10.15 0.80 10.83
CA GLN A 93 9.40 -0.32 10.25
C GLN A 93 9.81 -0.66 8.81
N LEU A 94 10.19 0.34 8.02
CA LEU A 94 10.71 0.16 6.65
C LEU A 94 12.08 -0.52 6.66
N ILE A 95 12.90 -0.21 7.66
CA ILE A 95 14.18 -0.89 7.93
C ILE A 95 13.93 -2.34 8.34
N MET A 96 12.88 -2.62 9.12
CA MET A 96 12.48 -3.99 9.46
C MET A 96 12.04 -4.80 8.22
N LEU A 97 11.32 -4.22 7.26
CA LEU A 97 10.97 -4.91 6.00
C LEU A 97 12.21 -5.23 5.15
N ARG A 98 13.19 -4.31 5.10
CA ARG A 98 14.50 -4.56 4.46
C ARG A 98 15.32 -5.62 5.19
N LYS A 99 15.27 -5.67 6.53
CA LYS A 99 16.02 -6.65 7.35
C LYS A 99 15.34 -8.03 7.46
N LYS A 100 14.01 -8.12 7.30
CA LYS A 100 13.25 -9.38 7.51
C LYS A 100 12.92 -10.16 6.23
N ARG A 101 13.20 -9.66 5.02
CA ARG A 101 13.08 -10.46 3.76
C ARG A 101 14.18 -11.52 3.56
N VAL A 102 14.84 -11.96 4.64
CA VAL A 102 15.69 -13.18 4.67
C VAL A 102 15.01 -14.35 5.40
N TYR A 103 13.89 -14.12 6.12
CA TYR A 103 13.25 -15.18 6.91
C TYR A 103 11.74 -15.26 6.63
N TRP A 104 11.38 -15.84 5.48
CA TRP A 104 10.10 -16.55 5.32
C TRP A 104 10.30 -17.77 4.42
N GLY A 105 11.38 -18.52 4.72
CA GLY A 105 11.39 -19.95 4.49
C GLY A 105 10.83 -20.61 5.74
N ILE A 106 9.81 -21.46 5.53
CA ILE A 106 8.98 -22.22 6.48
C ILE A 106 7.75 -21.45 6.97
#